data_AF-A0A160UL03-F1
#
_entry.id   AF-A0A160UL03-F1
#
_cell.length_a   1.000
_cell.length_b   1.000
_cell.length_c   1.000
_cell.angle_alpha   90.00
_cell.angle_beta   90.00
_cell.angle_gamma   90.00
#
_symmetry.space_group_name_H-M   'P 1'
#
loop_
_entity.id
_entity.type
_entity.pdbx_description
1 polymer ?
#
loop_
_entity_poly.entity_id
_entity_poly.type
_entity_poly.pdbx_seq_one_letter_code
_entity_poly.pdbx_strand_id
1 'polypeptide(L)'
;MHIYSGDVRIGTIGVRAGVPVQADQWAWSIGFYPGMEPGAGRRGIAATFEAAREAFEAAWSDLRPTIPDAAFAEWRQDRDWRAAMAAKRARSEELDSETRNTMMRCVCGATFDSWKPAESYQHRAHITAAQWPRAPH
;
A
#
# COMPACT_ATOMS: atom_id res chain seq x y z
N MET A 1 -10.54 14.21 -11.11
CA MET A 1 -11.75 13.38 -10.93
C MET A 1 -11.37 11.91 -10.98
N HIS A 2 -11.98 11.08 -10.11
CA HIS A 2 -11.86 9.62 -10.18
C HIS A 2 -12.94 9.06 -11.10
N ILE A 3 -12.57 8.08 -11.93
CA ILE A 3 -13.51 7.39 -12.82
C ILE A 3 -13.74 5.97 -12.29
N TYR A 4 -14.99 5.53 -12.31
CA TYR A 4 -15.41 4.24 -11.75
C TYR A 4 -16.09 3.37 -12.80
N SER A 5 -15.86 2.06 -12.72
CA SER A 5 -16.65 1.04 -13.39
C SER A 5 -17.37 0.24 -12.30
N GLY A 6 -18.67 0.51 -12.13
CA GLY A 6 -19.39 0.07 -10.93
C GLY A 6 -18.78 0.70 -9.68
N ASP A 7 -18.26 -0.11 -8.78
CA ASP A 7 -17.65 0.31 -7.52
C ASP A 7 -16.10 0.35 -7.55
N VAL A 8 -15.50 -0.06 -8.67
CA VAL A 8 -14.04 -0.10 -8.85
C VAL A 8 -13.54 1.21 -9.44
N ARG A 9 -12.59 1.87 -8.77
CA ARG A 9 -11.92 3.07 -9.29
C ARG A 9 -10.94 2.67 -10.39
N ILE A 10 -11.30 2.88 -11.65
CA ILE A 10 -10.53 2.43 -12.82
C ILE A 10 -9.53 3.46 -13.35
N GLY A 11 -9.58 4.70 -12.88
CA GLY A 11 -8.71 5.73 -13.40
C GLY A 11 -9.00 7.15 -12.93
N THR A 12 -8.37 8.10 -13.60
CA THR A 12 -8.52 9.53 -13.32
C THR A 12 -8.49 10.38 -14.57
N ILE A 13 -9.17 11.52 -14.53
CA ILE A 13 -9.01 12.64 -15.46
C ILE A 13 -8.80 13.90 -14.62
N GLY A 14 -7.81 14.73 -14.96
CA GLY A 14 -7.52 15.95 -14.20
C GLY A 14 -6.66 16.94 -14.95
N VAL A 15 -6.69 18.19 -14.48
CA VAL A 15 -5.83 19.26 -14.97
C VAL A 15 -4.38 19.00 -14.55
N ARG A 16 -3.45 19.23 -15.46
CA ARG A 16 -2.01 19.12 -15.22
C ARG A 16 -1.53 20.38 -14.52
N ALA A 17 -0.95 20.21 -13.33
CA ALA A 17 -0.34 21.30 -12.60
C ALA A 17 1.04 21.66 -13.19
N GLY A 18 1.36 22.96 -13.24
CA GLY A 18 2.70 23.44 -13.59
C GLY A 18 3.08 23.36 -15.07
N VAL A 19 2.10 23.23 -15.99
CA VAL A 19 2.35 23.25 -17.44
C VAL A 19 2.02 24.62 -18.05
N PRO A 20 2.73 25.07 -19.10
CA PRO A 20 2.38 26.30 -19.82
C PRO A 20 0.95 26.25 -20.35
N VAL A 21 0.26 27.40 -20.43
CA VAL A 21 -1.15 27.48 -20.86
C VAL A 21 -1.39 26.97 -22.29
N GLN A 22 -0.35 26.99 -23.12
CA GLN A 22 -0.38 26.53 -24.51
C GLN A 22 -0.16 25.01 -24.63
N ALA A 23 0.26 24.34 -23.56
CA ALA A 23 0.39 22.89 -23.54
C ALA A 23 -0.97 22.21 -23.37
N ASP A 24 -1.04 20.92 -23.67
CA ASP A 24 -2.21 20.11 -23.33
C ASP A 24 -2.46 20.14 -21.81
N GLN A 25 -3.57 20.75 -21.41
CA GLN A 25 -3.87 21.06 -20.01
C GLN A 25 -4.41 19.87 -19.22
N TRP A 26 -4.94 18.85 -19.89
CA TRP A 26 -5.60 17.72 -19.26
C TRP A 26 -4.74 16.47 -19.36
N ALA A 27 -4.80 15.65 -18.32
CA ALA A 27 -4.25 14.31 -18.30
C ALA A 27 -5.32 13.30 -17.90
N TRP A 28 -5.17 12.10 -18.41
CA TRP A 28 -6.00 10.96 -18.05
C TRP A 28 -5.14 9.72 -17.82
N SER A 29 -5.62 8.81 -16.98
CA SER A 29 -4.98 7.53 -16.72
C SER A 29 -6.00 6.46 -16.41
N ILE A 30 -5.74 5.24 -16.88
CA ILE A 30 -6.46 4.01 -16.60
C ILE A 30 -5.52 3.09 -15.83
N GLY A 31 -6.01 2.56 -14.73
CA GLY A 31 -5.28 1.61 -13.91
C GLY A 31 -5.85 1.54 -12.50
N PHE A 32 -5.84 0.36 -11.93
CA PHE A 32 -6.16 0.12 -10.54
C PHE A 32 -5.24 -0.95 -9.96
N TYR A 33 -4.99 -0.85 -8.66
CA TYR A 33 -4.12 -1.78 -7.94
C TYR A 33 -4.76 -2.04 -6.57
N PRO A 34 -4.72 -3.29 -6.08
CA PRO A 34 -4.27 -4.51 -6.78
C PRO A 34 -5.24 -4.95 -7.89
N GLY A 35 -4.85 -5.96 -8.68
CA GLY A 35 -5.65 -6.53 -9.77
C GLY A 35 -5.12 -6.28 -11.19
N MET A 36 -4.43 -5.18 -11.46
CA MET A 36 -3.72 -4.97 -12.73
C MET A 36 -2.21 -5.07 -12.55
N GLU A 37 -1.57 -5.71 -13.53
CA GLU A 37 -0.10 -5.79 -13.58
C GLU A 37 0.54 -4.39 -13.64
N PRO A 38 1.68 -4.20 -12.96
CA PRO A 38 2.48 -2.99 -13.11
C PRO A 38 2.81 -2.72 -14.58
N GLY A 39 2.41 -1.56 -15.08
CA GLY A 39 2.66 -1.16 -16.48
C GLY A 39 1.55 -1.54 -17.48
N ALA A 40 0.53 -2.31 -17.09
CA ALA A 40 -0.64 -2.58 -17.93
C ALA A 40 -1.60 -1.37 -18.04
N GLY A 41 -1.41 -0.35 -17.21
CA GLY A 41 -2.19 0.89 -17.25
C GLY A 41 -1.93 1.73 -18.50
N ARG A 42 -2.94 2.50 -18.91
CA ARG A 42 -2.86 3.45 -20.02
C ARG A 42 -2.89 4.88 -19.50
N ARG A 43 -2.29 5.82 -20.22
CA ARG A 43 -2.28 7.24 -19.86
C ARG A 43 -2.13 8.12 -21.08
N GLY A 44 -2.61 9.35 -21.00
CA GLY A 44 -2.46 10.33 -22.05
C GLY A 44 -2.68 11.75 -21.56
N ILE A 45 -2.51 12.70 -22.47
CA ILE A 45 -2.75 14.12 -22.28
C ILE A 45 -3.68 14.63 -23.39
N ALA A 46 -4.38 15.73 -23.13
CA ALA A 46 -5.25 16.38 -24.11
C ALA A 46 -5.40 17.88 -23.83
N ALA A 47 -5.73 18.65 -24.86
CA ALA A 47 -5.96 20.09 -24.76
C ALA A 47 -7.20 20.44 -23.92
N THR A 48 -8.27 19.65 -24.03
CA THR A 48 -9.55 19.89 -23.35
C THR A 48 -9.97 18.71 -22.47
N PHE A 49 -10.91 18.97 -21.56
CA PHE A 49 -11.50 17.93 -20.73
C PHE A 49 -12.22 16.88 -21.58
N GLU A 50 -12.97 17.33 -22.58
CA GLU A 50 -13.77 16.49 -23.47
C GLU A 50 -12.87 15.55 -24.26
N ALA A 51 -11.76 16.07 -24.82
CA ALA A 51 -10.78 15.25 -25.53
C ALA A 51 -10.10 14.24 -24.59
N ALA A 52 -9.81 14.62 -23.34
CA ALA A 52 -9.29 13.67 -22.35
C ALA A 52 -10.32 12.58 -21.99
N ARG A 53 -11.60 12.94 -21.89
CA ARG A 53 -12.69 12.00 -21.62
C ARG A 53 -12.89 11.02 -22.77
N GLU A 54 -12.93 11.50 -24.00
CA GLU A 54 -13.05 10.65 -25.19
C GLU A 54 -11.87 9.68 -25.32
N ALA A 55 -10.64 10.17 -25.15
CA ALA A 55 -9.45 9.33 -25.17
C ALA A 55 -9.45 8.28 -24.05
N PHE A 56 -9.89 8.67 -22.84
CA PHE A 56 -10.06 7.73 -21.73
C PHE A 56 -11.10 6.65 -22.07
N GLU A 57 -12.27 7.02 -22.56
CA GLU A 57 -13.37 6.09 -22.86
C GLU A 57 -12.99 5.10 -23.97
N ALA A 58 -12.34 5.59 -25.03
CA ALA A 58 -11.82 4.74 -26.10
C ALA A 58 -10.77 3.75 -25.56
N ALA A 59 -9.78 4.27 -24.81
CA ALA A 59 -8.73 3.42 -24.23
C ALA A 59 -9.28 2.41 -23.21
N TRP A 60 -10.33 2.76 -22.46
CA TRP A 60 -11.00 1.85 -21.53
C TRP A 60 -11.79 0.78 -22.27
N SER A 61 -12.53 1.14 -23.32
CA SER A 61 -13.28 0.18 -24.14
C SER A 61 -12.37 -0.89 -24.73
N ASP A 62 -11.18 -0.51 -25.19
CA ASP A 62 -10.18 -1.43 -25.73
C ASP A 62 -9.52 -2.32 -24.67
N LEU A 63 -9.27 -1.77 -23.47
CA LEU A 63 -8.54 -2.46 -22.41
C LEU A 63 -9.45 -3.37 -21.58
N ARG A 64 -10.70 -2.96 -21.32
CA ARG A 64 -11.63 -3.67 -20.43
C ARG A 64 -11.76 -5.17 -20.75
N PRO A 65 -11.86 -5.62 -22.02
CA PRO A 65 -11.99 -7.04 -22.35
C PRO A 65 -10.76 -7.89 -21.97
N THR A 66 -9.59 -7.28 -21.78
CA THR A 66 -8.37 -7.99 -21.41
C THR A 66 -8.20 -8.13 -19.90
N ILE A 67 -9.04 -7.46 -19.10
CA ILE A 67 -8.97 -7.47 -17.64
C ILE A 67 -9.92 -8.55 -17.12
N PRO A 68 -9.42 -9.58 -16.40
CA PRO A 68 -10.28 -10.62 -15.86
C PRO A 68 -11.15 -10.09 -14.71
N ASP A 69 -12.35 -10.65 -14.54
CA ASP A 69 -13.24 -10.29 -13.42
C ASP A 69 -12.58 -10.44 -12.03
N ALA A 70 -11.65 -11.39 -11.91
CA ALA A 70 -10.86 -11.61 -10.71
C ALA A 70 -10.03 -10.37 -10.31
N ALA A 71 -9.52 -9.59 -11.28
CA ALA A 71 -8.79 -8.35 -11.00
C ALA A 71 -9.68 -7.33 -10.29
N PHE A 72 -10.93 -7.19 -10.73
CA PHE A 72 -11.90 -6.31 -10.09
C PHE A 72 -12.26 -6.83 -8.67
N ALA A 73 -12.35 -8.14 -8.49
CA ALA A 73 -12.60 -8.75 -7.19
C ALA A 73 -11.45 -8.52 -6.20
N GLU A 74 -10.21 -8.69 -6.65
CA GLU A 74 -9.01 -8.43 -5.84
C GLU A 74 -8.96 -6.97 -5.38
N TRP A 75 -9.24 -6.03 -6.29
CA TRP A 75 -9.30 -4.62 -5.93
C TRP A 75 -10.36 -4.33 -4.86
N ARG A 76 -11.56 -4.93 -4.96
CA ARG A 76 -12.61 -4.76 -3.94
C ARG A 76 -12.18 -5.32 -2.60
N GLN A 77 -11.57 -6.50 -2.59
CA GLN A 77 -11.08 -7.14 -1.38
C GLN A 77 -10.04 -6.27 -0.68
N ASP A 78 -9.07 -5.71 -1.42
CA ASP A 78 -8.07 -4.80 -0.88
C ASP A 78 -8.70 -3.49 -0.38
N ARG A 79 -9.64 -2.89 -1.13
CA ARG A 79 -10.38 -1.70 -0.68
C ARG A 79 -11.05 -1.94 0.66
N ASP A 80 -11.81 -3.04 0.77
CA ASP A 80 -12.60 -3.36 1.94
C ASP A 80 -11.69 -3.72 3.13
N TRP A 81 -10.58 -4.42 2.87
CA TRP A 81 -9.54 -4.67 3.88
C TRP A 81 -8.92 -3.37 4.38
N ARG A 82 -8.53 -2.44 3.49
CA ARG A 82 -7.97 -1.12 3.88
C ARG A 82 -8.97 -0.31 4.68
N ALA A 83 -10.25 -0.33 4.30
CA ALA A 83 -11.32 0.32 5.05
C ALA A 83 -11.48 -0.27 6.45
N ALA A 84 -11.43 -1.60 6.58
CA ALA A 84 -11.48 -2.28 7.87
C ALA A 84 -10.27 -1.92 8.76
N MET A 85 -9.06 -1.88 8.19
CA MET A 85 -7.85 -1.48 8.93
C MET A 85 -7.90 -0.01 9.36
N ALA A 86 -8.38 0.89 8.49
CA ALA A 86 -8.58 2.29 8.83
C ALA A 86 -9.60 2.46 9.95
N ALA A 87 -10.69 1.67 9.94
CA ALA A 87 -11.70 1.68 10.99
C ALA A 87 -11.15 1.19 12.35
N LYS A 88 -10.33 0.14 12.37
CA LYS A 88 -9.63 -0.31 13.59
C LYS A 88 -8.73 0.80 14.16
N ARG A 89 -7.91 1.42 13.31
CA ARG A 89 -7.04 2.53 13.70
C ARG A 89 -7.81 3.75 14.21
N ALA A 90 -8.93 4.09 13.59
CA ALA A 90 -9.79 5.19 14.05
C ALA A 90 -10.34 4.95 15.46
N ARG A 91 -10.52 3.68 15.86
CA ARG A 91 -10.89 3.28 17.23
C ARG A 91 -9.69 3.12 18.17
N SER A 92 -8.47 3.40 17.70
CA SER A 92 -7.21 3.16 18.44
C SER A 92 -7.02 1.72 18.89
N GLU A 93 -7.56 0.76 18.12
CA GLU A 93 -7.32 -0.66 18.32
C GLU A 93 -5.97 -1.05 17.69
N GLU A 94 -5.19 -1.86 18.40
CA GLU A 94 -3.94 -2.43 17.86
C GLU A 94 -4.25 -3.34 16.67
N LEU A 95 -3.51 -3.17 15.58
CA LEU A 95 -3.57 -4.10 14.46
C LEU A 95 -2.72 -5.35 14.76
N ASP A 96 -3.14 -6.51 14.28
CA ASP A 96 -2.37 -7.76 14.45
C ASP A 96 -0.94 -7.65 13.86
N SER A 97 -0.77 -6.84 12.81
CA SER A 97 0.55 -6.53 12.24
C SER A 97 1.43 -5.63 13.11
N GLU A 98 0.82 -4.91 14.05
CA GLU A 98 1.48 -3.99 14.99
C GLU A 98 1.82 -4.69 16.32
N THR A 99 1.26 -5.87 16.56
CA THR A 99 1.64 -6.73 17.69
C THR A 99 3.12 -7.04 17.60
N ARG A 100 3.90 -6.38 18.45
CA ARG A 100 5.35 -6.55 18.50
C ARG A 100 5.64 -7.97 18.96
N ASN A 101 6.51 -8.67 18.23
CA ASN A 101 7.06 -9.90 18.75
C ASN A 101 7.95 -9.57 19.96
N THR A 102 7.47 -9.90 21.15
CA THR A 102 8.18 -9.68 22.40
C THR A 102 9.11 -10.84 22.76
N MET A 103 9.07 -11.94 22.01
CA MET A 103 9.92 -13.10 22.23
C MET A 103 11.36 -12.79 21.82
N MET A 104 12.28 -12.93 22.77
CA MET A 104 13.72 -12.77 22.56
C MET A 104 14.46 -14.07 22.83
N ARG A 105 15.63 -14.20 22.20
CA ARG A 105 16.55 -15.32 22.45
C ARG A 105 17.80 -14.80 23.14
N CYS A 106 18.13 -15.38 24.28
CA CYS A 106 19.34 -15.08 25.03
C CYS A 106 20.55 -15.83 24.47
N VAL A 107 21.76 -15.30 24.66
CA VAL A 107 23.03 -15.99 24.36
C VAL A 107 23.19 -17.33 25.11
N CYS A 108 22.53 -17.50 26.26
CA CYS A 108 22.51 -18.77 26.99
C CYS A 108 21.57 -19.82 26.37
N GLY A 109 20.91 -19.52 25.25
CA GLY A 109 20.04 -20.43 24.51
C GLY A 109 18.56 -20.36 24.86
N ALA A 110 18.18 -19.68 25.95
CA ALA A 110 16.79 -19.52 26.36
C ALA A 110 16.00 -18.59 25.44
N THR A 111 14.75 -18.95 25.14
CA THR A 111 13.77 -18.09 24.47
C THR A 111 12.75 -17.64 25.49
N PHE A 112 12.49 -16.33 25.60
CA PHE A 112 11.69 -15.74 26.67
C PHE A 112 10.90 -14.52 26.18
N ASP A 113 9.81 -14.17 26.86
CA ASP A 113 9.04 -12.96 26.59
C ASP A 113 9.68 -11.76 27.29
N SER A 114 10.20 -10.80 26.51
CA SER A 114 10.84 -9.59 27.05
C SER A 114 9.90 -8.68 27.85
N TRP A 115 8.59 -8.78 27.63
CA TRP A 115 7.59 -7.99 28.35
C TRP A 115 7.21 -8.57 29.71
N LYS A 116 7.56 -9.84 29.98
CA LYS A 116 7.36 -10.47 31.29
C LYS A 116 8.58 -10.23 32.17
N PRO A 117 8.50 -9.40 33.23
CA PRO A 117 9.68 -9.04 34.03
C PRO A 117 10.36 -10.27 34.67
N ALA A 118 9.57 -11.27 35.09
CA ALA A 118 10.07 -12.49 35.70
C ALA A 118 10.97 -13.30 34.74
N GLU A 119 10.63 -13.34 33.45
CA GLU A 119 11.42 -14.03 32.43
C GLU A 119 12.60 -13.14 31.96
N SER A 120 12.34 -11.86 31.71
CA SER A 120 13.31 -10.91 31.15
C SER A 120 14.46 -10.56 32.12
N TYR A 121 14.18 -10.37 33.41
CA TYR A 121 15.20 -9.92 34.38
C TYR A 121 16.29 -10.96 34.64
N GLN A 122 15.99 -12.24 34.49
CA GLN A 122 16.98 -13.32 34.61
C GLN A 122 18.01 -13.28 33.47
N HIS A 123 17.64 -12.71 32.32
CA HIS A 123 18.45 -12.73 31.10
C HIS A 123 19.16 -11.40 30.79
N ARG A 124 18.81 -10.30 31.46
CA ARG A 124 19.44 -8.98 31.25
C ARG A 124 20.97 -9.01 31.38
N ALA A 125 21.48 -9.72 32.39
CA ALA A 125 22.92 -9.77 32.68
C ALA A 125 23.71 -10.50 31.58
N HIS A 126 23.13 -11.56 31.01
CA HIS A 126 23.75 -12.30 29.90
C HIS A 126 23.84 -11.45 28.63
N ILE A 127 22.82 -10.63 28.37
CA ILE A 127 22.78 -9.73 27.20
C ILE A 127 23.78 -8.58 27.37
N THR A 128 23.83 -7.94 28.55
CA THR A 128 24.77 -6.83 28.81
C THR A 128 26.23 -7.30 28.85
N ALA A 129 26.52 -8.47 29.44
CA ALA A 129 27.88 -9.00 29.50
C ALA A 129 28.43 -9.40 28.11
N ALA A 130 27.57 -9.81 27.18
CA ALA A 130 27.96 -10.12 25.80
C ALA A 130 28.26 -8.87 24.95
N GLN A 131 27.76 -7.69 25.34
CA GLN A 131 27.95 -6.43 24.61
C GLN A 131 29.24 -5.69 24.97
N TRP A 132 29.98 -6.13 26.00
CA TRP A 132 31.28 -5.56 26.36
C TRP A 132 32.40 -6.36 25.67
N PRO A 133 33.14 -5.82 24.69
CA PRO A 133 34.31 -6.53 24.18
C PRO A 133 35.31 -6.65 25.34
N ARG A 134 35.72 -7.89 25.65
CA ARG A 134 36.81 -8.14 26.61
C ARG A 134 38.01 -7.31 26.14
N ALA A 135 38.45 -6.35 26.95
CA ALA A 135 39.68 -5.61 26.68
C ALA A 135 40.84 -6.63 26.59
N PRO A 136 41.72 -6.52 25.59
CA PRO A 136 42.83 -7.45 25.47
C PRO A 136 43.80 -7.25 26.65
N HIS A 137 44.20 -8.38 27.26
CA HIS A 137 45.29 -8.45 28.22
C HIS A 137 46.64 -8.26 27.54
#